data_AF-A0A2G6HBM7-F1
#
_entry.id   AF-A0A2G6HBM7-F1
#
_cell.length_a   1.000
_cell.length_b   1.000
_cell.length_c   1.000
_cell.angle_alpha   90.00
_cell.angle_beta   90.00
_cell.angle_gamma   90.00
#
_symmetry.space_group_name_H-M   'P 1'
#
loop_
_entity.id
_entity.type
_entity.pdbx_description
1 polymer ?
#
loop_
_entity_poly.entity_id
_entity_poly.type
_entity_poly.pdbx_seq_one_letter_code
_entity_poly.pdbx_strand_id
1 'polypeptide(L)'
;MEDPVHHRDDAGEHMRRARELPVLTCLLAAVALTLTVAMPAAQGHPSGPSEPAPQSWGCTSDDLDLDGDVVEFAPISPAETTPDGKPLQYVSGPDDLWVPVVFVPGWASRSTHPNDGDERHPGTFSHLVDLSARSPWSVDVTRSLIGQIQDLPGAAVFTFDYHKYSARWVTDERLGPNLGKVIDCLHEKSGQKVIIVGHSMGGLVARQALSEGGREAKVSRVITLGTPHSGSIAAMLLGGAVDGALAVQQATVLRLLLSACTDQMTENSEMGGICRNMPLIDAFTGEAGRALRTGSGELAALPDFPPGVKVTALAGDTQWAVPRVGWFASPWETTDVSLGDLVVTRSSAQPPGAATYGIDCHYQLNVVRGATDTTLQIVNLRATDEVAQSPLEVSGACFHANLMRSTELTNQVLGAVQDDIAEQLPHVMSDEELLNATIPAGACYDGEMGWPSQLDVQLRNGTGWSGSVDEYNVNYIIETQILGRADVNGDGRNEVVISFICAGAEPDACCAGQSGKMASINVFQQEGGKLNRFAVPYMGGDTLPGNEYGPISRTILQSTLEGTTLVTQELNLYAFQYNYKQASGDPYRKITSRLGLRGDKWEEITE
;
A
#
# COMPACT_ATOMS: atom_id res chain seq x y z
N MET A 1 -74.20 38.01 15.41
CA MET A 1 -74.71 38.57 16.68
C MET A 1 -73.87 37.90 17.74
N GLU A 2 -72.86 38.50 18.34
CA GLU A 2 -72.64 39.91 18.70
C GLU A 2 -71.23 40.38 18.31
N ASP A 3 -71.13 41.70 18.15
CA ASP A 3 -69.92 42.49 17.89
C ASP A 3 -69.18 42.87 19.21
N PRO A 4 -67.96 43.42 19.13
CA PRO A 4 -66.93 43.51 20.16
C PRO A 4 -66.88 44.89 20.85
N VAL A 5 -65.89 45.14 21.74
CA VAL A 5 -65.30 46.45 22.14
C VAL A 5 -64.14 46.17 23.14
N HIS A 6 -62.86 46.46 22.81
CA HIS A 6 -62.09 47.71 23.08
C HIS A 6 -61.68 47.87 24.58
N HIS A 7 -60.52 48.36 25.03
CA HIS A 7 -59.27 48.92 24.48
C HIS A 7 -58.33 49.24 25.69
N ARG A 8 -56.99 49.18 25.51
CA ARG A 8 -55.94 50.12 26.05
C ARG A 8 -55.76 50.26 27.60
N ASP A 9 -54.62 50.64 28.20
CA ASP A 9 -53.35 51.26 27.78
C ASP A 9 -52.28 51.05 28.90
N ASP A 10 -51.02 51.38 28.55
CA ASP A 10 -49.75 51.46 29.30
C ASP A 10 -49.73 52.03 30.73
N ALA A 11 -48.74 51.59 31.53
CA ALA A 11 -47.85 52.47 32.33
C ALA A 11 -46.69 51.72 33.00
N GLY A 12 -45.46 52.28 32.91
CA GLY A 12 -44.62 52.50 34.10
C GLY A 12 -43.33 51.68 34.30
N GLU A 13 -42.25 52.17 33.71
CA GLU A 13 -40.83 52.20 34.14
C GLU A 13 -40.51 51.95 35.63
N HIS A 14 -39.49 51.11 35.94
CA HIS A 14 -38.33 51.47 36.78
C HIS A 14 -37.31 50.33 37.05
N MET A 15 -36.03 50.73 36.98
CA MET A 15 -34.85 50.27 37.77
C MET A 15 -34.05 49.00 37.39
N ARG A 16 -32.91 49.28 36.74
CA ARG A 16 -31.53 48.82 37.03
C ARG A 16 -31.36 47.49 37.79
N ARG A 17 -30.73 46.50 37.15
CA ARG A 17 -29.74 45.63 37.81
C ARG A 17 -28.68 45.13 36.82
N ALA A 18 -27.44 45.26 37.26
CA ALA A 18 -26.24 44.74 36.62
C ALA A 18 -25.82 43.43 37.32
N ARG A 19 -25.04 42.65 36.55
CA ARG A 19 -24.07 41.60 36.92
C ARG A 19 -24.55 40.14 37.09
N GLU A 20 -23.91 39.35 36.22
CA GLU A 20 -23.30 38.03 36.41
C GLU A 20 -24.19 36.78 36.30
N LEU A 21 -23.94 35.99 35.24
CA LEU A 21 -24.27 34.57 35.16
C LEU A 21 -22.99 33.77 34.81
N PRO A 22 -22.77 32.58 35.42
CA PRO A 22 -21.50 31.88 35.40
C PRO A 22 -21.40 30.82 34.30
N VAL A 23 -20.16 30.56 33.90
CA VAL A 23 -19.68 29.49 33.02
C VAL A 23 -19.91 28.12 33.67
N LEU A 24 -20.55 27.20 32.94
CA LEU A 24 -20.78 25.82 33.36
C LEU A 24 -19.71 24.91 32.74
N THR A 25 -18.77 24.44 33.56
CA THR A 25 -17.76 23.43 33.20
C THR A 25 -18.24 22.06 33.69
N CYS A 26 -18.49 21.11 32.78
CA CYS A 26 -18.74 19.71 33.11
C CYS A 26 -17.43 18.91 33.05
N LEU A 27 -16.97 18.41 34.20
CA LEU A 27 -15.92 17.39 34.31
C LEU A 27 -16.53 16.00 34.10
N LEU A 28 -16.03 15.25 33.12
CA LEU A 28 -16.16 13.79 33.03
C LEU A 28 -14.77 13.19 33.24
N ALA A 29 -14.55 12.56 34.39
CA ALA A 29 -13.33 11.82 34.70
C ALA A 29 -13.47 10.39 34.15
N ALA A 30 -12.68 10.04 33.14
CA ALA A 30 -12.50 8.66 32.70
C ALA A 30 -11.29 8.05 33.44
N VAL A 31 -11.54 6.98 34.19
CA VAL A 31 -10.53 6.15 34.84
C VAL A 31 -10.01 5.16 33.80
N ALA A 32 -8.76 5.32 33.35
CA ALA A 32 -8.07 4.34 32.52
C ALA A 32 -7.37 3.30 33.42
N LEU A 33 -7.81 2.04 33.34
CA LEU A 33 -7.15 0.90 33.98
C LEU A 33 -6.12 0.34 32.97
N THR A 34 -4.84 0.60 33.18
CA THR A 34 -3.76 0.03 32.34
C THR A 34 -3.38 -1.36 32.86
N LEU A 35 -3.79 -2.42 32.15
CA LEU A 35 -3.21 -3.75 32.28
C LEU A 35 -1.95 -3.83 31.40
N THR A 36 -0.77 -3.71 32.02
CA THR A 36 0.50 -4.01 31.37
C THR A 36 0.73 -5.53 31.39
N VAL A 37 0.53 -6.19 30.25
CA VAL A 37 1.05 -7.56 30.03
C VAL A 37 2.43 -7.41 29.40
N ALA A 38 3.47 -7.79 30.13
CA ALA A 38 4.83 -7.88 29.61
C ALA A 38 4.93 -9.12 28.71
N MET A 39 5.14 -8.92 27.41
CA MET A 39 5.53 -9.99 26.49
C MET A 39 7.04 -10.23 26.60
N PRO A 40 7.52 -11.48 26.76
CA PRO A 40 8.94 -11.77 26.65
C PRO A 40 9.37 -11.72 25.18
N ALA A 41 10.53 -11.10 24.94
CA ALA A 41 11.19 -11.04 23.65
C ALA A 41 11.51 -12.46 23.14
N ALA A 42 10.92 -12.84 22.01
CA ALA A 42 11.31 -14.04 21.28
C ALA A 42 12.69 -13.81 20.64
N GLN A 43 13.71 -14.53 21.10
CA GLN A 43 15.00 -14.62 20.43
C GLN A 43 14.93 -15.77 19.41
N GLY A 44 14.90 -15.44 18.13
CA GLY A 44 15.06 -16.41 17.04
C GLY A 44 16.53 -16.73 16.78
N HIS A 45 16.83 -17.99 16.52
CA HIS A 45 18.09 -18.47 15.92
C HIS A 45 17.78 -19.29 14.65
N PRO A 46 18.72 -19.35 13.69
CA PRO A 46 18.40 -19.49 12.26
C PRO A 46 18.44 -20.95 11.77
N SER A 47 17.64 -21.28 10.75
CA SER A 47 17.70 -22.56 10.03
C SER A 47 17.44 -22.39 8.52
N GLY A 48 18.42 -22.78 7.68
CA GLY A 48 18.32 -22.91 6.20
C GLY A 48 18.46 -21.58 5.43
N PRO A 49 18.94 -21.56 4.16
CA PRO A 49 19.21 -20.30 3.47
C PRO A 49 17.86 -19.66 3.09
N SER A 50 17.34 -18.83 3.99
CA SER A 50 16.49 -17.71 3.61
C SER A 50 17.18 -17.02 2.45
N GLU A 51 16.50 -16.82 1.33
CA GLU A 51 17.00 -15.91 0.31
C GLU A 51 17.46 -14.60 1.00
N PRO A 52 18.58 -14.00 0.55
CA PRO A 52 19.10 -12.82 1.21
C PRO A 52 17.99 -11.76 1.30
N ALA A 53 17.80 -11.14 2.47
CA ALA A 53 16.96 -9.96 2.59
C ALA A 53 17.39 -8.91 1.55
N PRO A 54 16.52 -8.00 1.09
CA PRO A 54 16.84 -7.06 0.01
C PRO A 54 18.17 -6.31 0.16
N GLN A 55 18.60 -6.05 1.39
CA GLN A 55 19.89 -5.43 1.73
C GLN A 55 21.12 -6.23 1.25
N SER A 56 21.03 -7.57 1.15
CA SER A 56 22.13 -8.46 0.77
C SER A 56 22.07 -8.93 -0.68
N TRP A 57 21.16 -8.38 -1.50
CA TRP A 57 21.06 -8.72 -2.92
C TRP A 57 22.29 -8.29 -3.74
N GLY A 58 23.06 -7.31 -3.27
CA GLY A 58 24.28 -6.88 -3.99
C GLY A 58 23.94 -6.30 -5.36
N CYS A 59 22.87 -5.51 -5.45
CA CYS A 59 22.51 -4.74 -6.63
C CYS A 59 22.91 -3.27 -6.45
N THR A 60 24.08 -3.02 -5.85
CA THR A 60 24.60 -1.66 -5.64
C THR A 60 25.32 -1.15 -6.89
N SER A 61 25.67 0.13 -6.89
CA SER A 61 26.44 0.74 -7.98
C SER A 61 27.80 0.10 -8.21
N ASP A 62 28.46 -0.35 -7.13
CA ASP A 62 29.77 -1.00 -7.21
C ASP A 62 29.65 -2.43 -7.78
N ASP A 63 28.58 -3.14 -7.41
CA ASP A 63 28.32 -4.49 -7.90
C ASP A 63 28.02 -4.52 -9.40
N LEU A 64 27.41 -3.45 -9.91
CA LEU A 64 26.90 -3.34 -11.28
C LEU A 64 27.76 -2.43 -12.19
N ASP A 65 28.86 -1.87 -11.67
CA ASP A 65 29.79 -0.98 -12.38
C ASP A 65 29.05 0.22 -13.03
N LEU A 66 28.32 0.99 -12.22
CA LEU A 66 27.39 2.04 -12.70
C LEU A 66 28.00 3.47 -12.76
N ASP A 67 29.32 3.61 -12.85
CA ASP A 67 30.05 4.90 -13.01
C ASP A 67 29.39 6.14 -12.37
N GLY A 68 29.26 6.13 -11.03
CA GLY A 68 28.83 7.30 -10.28
C GLY A 68 27.32 7.53 -10.16
N ASP A 69 26.49 6.70 -10.78
CA ASP A 69 25.07 6.51 -10.38
C ASP A 69 25.00 5.85 -9.01
N VAL A 70 23.92 6.04 -8.27
CA VAL A 70 23.72 5.45 -6.93
C VAL A 70 22.46 4.57 -6.93
N VAL A 71 22.64 3.28 -6.66
CA VAL A 71 21.55 2.34 -6.37
C VAL A 71 21.59 2.00 -4.89
N GLU A 72 20.47 2.20 -4.21
CA GLU A 72 20.36 1.94 -2.77
C GLU A 72 19.05 1.22 -2.46
N PHE A 73 19.11 0.25 -1.54
CA PHE A 73 17.92 -0.24 -0.86
C PHE A 73 17.48 0.82 0.15
N ALA A 74 16.38 1.51 -0.15
CA ALA A 74 16.01 2.77 0.50
C ALA A 74 15.90 2.61 2.02
N PRO A 75 16.71 3.34 2.82
CA PRO A 75 16.69 3.22 4.28
C PRO A 75 15.42 3.85 4.88
N ILE A 76 14.79 3.21 5.85
CA ILE A 76 13.65 3.80 6.57
C ILE A 76 14.05 5.10 7.27
N SER A 77 13.31 6.16 6.99
CA SER A 77 13.41 7.44 7.70
C SER A 77 12.87 7.33 9.14
N PRO A 78 13.67 7.65 10.18
CA PRO A 78 13.18 7.65 11.57
C PRO A 78 12.12 8.73 11.85
N ALA A 79 12.00 9.73 10.97
CA ALA A 79 11.01 10.80 11.08
C ALA A 79 9.63 10.39 10.54
N GLU A 80 9.56 9.30 9.78
CA GLU A 80 8.33 8.84 9.14
C GLU A 80 7.63 7.75 9.96
N THR A 81 6.31 7.84 10.07
CA THR A 81 5.50 6.95 10.91
C THR A 81 4.28 6.43 10.17
N THR A 82 3.84 5.22 10.48
CA THR A 82 2.54 4.64 10.08
C THR A 82 1.35 5.56 10.50
N PRO A 83 0.13 5.39 9.95
CA PRO A 83 -1.02 6.21 10.33
C PRO A 83 -1.34 6.17 11.83
N ASP A 84 -1.01 5.05 12.49
CA ASP A 84 -1.17 4.85 13.93
C ASP A 84 -0.01 5.46 14.76
N GLY A 85 0.92 6.17 14.12
CA GLY A 85 2.05 6.83 14.77
C GLY A 85 3.21 5.89 15.14
N LYS A 86 3.22 4.64 14.67
CA LYS A 86 4.33 3.69 14.90
C LYS A 86 5.46 3.92 13.90
N PRO A 87 6.73 3.67 14.25
CA PRO A 87 7.84 3.67 13.29
C PRO A 87 7.61 2.70 12.14
N LEU A 88 8.05 3.07 10.95
CA LEU A 88 8.07 2.16 9.80
C LEU A 88 9.03 0.99 10.03
N GLN A 89 8.70 -0.17 9.46
CA GLN A 89 9.51 -1.38 9.51
C GLN A 89 9.45 -2.09 8.16
N TYR A 90 10.55 -2.72 7.76
CA TYR A 90 10.52 -3.63 6.61
C TYR A 90 9.73 -4.87 7.01
N VAL A 91 8.67 -5.15 6.25
CA VAL A 91 7.84 -6.34 6.45
C VAL A 91 7.90 -7.15 5.16
N SER A 92 8.39 -8.38 5.24
CA SER A 92 8.38 -9.28 4.09
C SER A 92 6.96 -9.73 3.75
N GLY A 93 6.78 -10.22 2.53
CA GLY A 93 5.58 -10.89 2.13
C GLY A 93 5.51 -12.31 2.71
N PRO A 94 4.47 -13.06 2.32
CA PRO A 94 4.41 -14.51 2.54
C PRO A 94 5.72 -15.22 2.19
N ASP A 95 6.11 -16.19 3.03
CA ASP A 95 7.32 -17.00 2.85
C ASP A 95 8.61 -16.18 2.67
N ASP A 96 8.68 -15.01 3.33
CA ASP A 96 9.79 -14.06 3.26
C ASP A 96 10.07 -13.51 1.85
N LEU A 97 9.06 -13.52 0.97
CA LEU A 97 9.18 -13.04 -0.39
C LEU A 97 9.11 -11.51 -0.48
N TRP A 98 9.82 -10.97 -1.46
CA TRP A 98 9.95 -9.53 -1.71
C TRP A 98 9.78 -9.19 -3.19
N VAL A 99 8.96 -8.19 -3.49
CA VAL A 99 8.79 -7.61 -4.82
C VAL A 99 9.61 -6.32 -4.92
N PRO A 100 10.60 -6.22 -5.82
CA PRO A 100 11.40 -5.02 -5.96
C PRO A 100 10.59 -3.86 -6.55
N VAL A 101 10.65 -2.69 -5.91
CA VAL A 101 10.07 -1.44 -6.40
C VAL A 101 11.20 -0.41 -6.57
N VAL A 102 11.50 0.01 -7.79
CA VAL A 102 12.58 0.96 -8.08
C VAL A 102 12.05 2.35 -8.42
N PHE A 103 12.54 3.37 -7.70
CA PHE A 103 12.22 4.77 -7.91
C PHE A 103 13.25 5.47 -8.79
N VAL A 104 12.78 6.06 -9.89
CA VAL A 104 13.60 6.65 -10.95
C VAL A 104 13.29 8.15 -11.06
N PRO A 105 14.23 9.05 -10.70
CA PRO A 105 13.97 10.48 -10.61
C PRO A 105 13.87 11.12 -11.99
N GLY A 106 13.46 12.38 -12.01
CA GLY A 106 13.49 13.24 -13.20
C GLY A 106 14.82 13.94 -13.43
N TRP A 107 14.83 14.84 -14.42
CA TRP A 107 16.00 15.69 -14.69
C TRP A 107 16.29 16.64 -13.52
N ALA A 108 17.58 16.78 -13.17
CA ALA A 108 18.10 17.71 -12.16
C ALA A 108 17.53 17.44 -10.76
N SER A 109 17.07 16.21 -10.55
CA SER A 109 16.46 15.71 -9.34
C SER A 109 17.27 14.52 -8.81
N ARG A 110 17.12 14.23 -7.51
CA ARG A 110 17.75 13.09 -6.83
C ARG A 110 16.70 12.07 -6.42
N SER A 111 17.16 10.84 -6.17
CA SER A 111 16.34 9.79 -5.54
C SER A 111 16.85 9.42 -4.15
N THR A 112 17.57 10.31 -3.48
CA THR A 112 18.05 10.10 -2.11
C THR A 112 16.90 9.93 -1.11
N HIS A 113 17.03 8.98 -0.17
CA HIS A 113 16.09 8.76 0.91
C HIS A 113 16.83 8.26 2.16
N PRO A 114 16.54 8.75 3.38
CA PRO A 114 15.73 9.93 3.67
C PRO A 114 16.36 11.21 3.09
N ASN A 115 15.63 12.32 3.12
CA ASN A 115 16.22 13.62 2.85
C ASN A 115 17.32 13.91 3.90
N ASP A 116 18.54 14.17 3.45
CA ASP A 116 19.73 14.40 4.29
C ASP A 116 19.86 15.85 4.78
N GLY A 117 18.85 16.67 4.52
CA GLY A 117 18.85 18.10 4.85
C GLY A 117 19.57 18.99 3.82
N ASP A 118 20.08 18.43 2.71
CA ASP A 118 20.55 19.24 1.57
C ASP A 118 19.34 19.86 0.84
N GLU A 119 18.90 21.03 1.31
CA GLU A 119 17.79 21.78 0.71
C GLU A 119 18.02 22.15 -0.77
N ARG A 120 19.26 22.04 -1.28
CA ARG A 120 19.58 22.33 -2.68
C ARG A 120 19.21 21.20 -3.63
N HIS A 121 19.17 19.95 -3.15
CA HIS A 121 18.86 18.79 -3.99
C HIS A 121 18.12 17.71 -3.17
N PRO A 122 16.90 17.98 -2.70
CA PRO A 122 16.12 16.98 -1.99
C PRO A 122 15.76 15.80 -2.91
N GLY A 123 15.55 14.64 -2.32
CA GLY A 123 15.04 13.46 -3.00
C GLY A 123 13.59 13.68 -3.43
N THR A 124 13.33 13.55 -4.73
CA THR A 124 12.02 13.83 -5.36
C THR A 124 10.87 13.05 -4.72
N PHE A 125 11.15 11.83 -4.28
CA PHE A 125 10.16 10.92 -3.69
C PHE A 125 10.15 10.91 -2.16
N SER A 126 11.07 11.68 -1.53
CA SER A 126 11.33 11.71 -0.09
C SER A 126 10.67 12.91 0.61
N HIS A 127 9.98 13.77 -0.13
CA HIS A 127 9.12 14.80 0.47
C HIS A 127 7.88 14.17 1.10
N LEU A 128 7.43 14.73 2.22
CA LEU A 128 6.15 14.35 2.82
C LEU A 128 5.00 14.63 1.86
N VAL A 129 3.98 13.79 1.90
CA VAL A 129 2.78 13.93 1.07
C VAL A 129 1.81 14.91 1.70
N ASP A 130 2.15 16.19 1.59
CA ASP A 130 1.51 17.29 2.32
C ASP A 130 0.55 18.15 1.48
N LEU A 131 0.36 17.80 0.21
CA LEU A 131 -0.48 18.53 -0.74
C LEU A 131 -1.74 17.75 -1.14
N SER A 132 -2.79 18.49 -1.48
CA SER A 132 -4.02 17.95 -2.07
C SER A 132 -4.50 18.88 -3.18
N ALA A 133 -5.02 18.28 -4.26
CA ALA A 133 -5.67 19.04 -5.33
C ALA A 133 -7.08 19.53 -4.91
N ARG A 134 -7.69 18.86 -3.92
CA ARG A 134 -9.07 19.12 -3.46
C ARG A 134 -9.17 19.96 -2.19
N SER A 135 -8.09 20.09 -1.45
CA SER A 135 -8.04 20.86 -0.21
C SER A 135 -7.04 22.01 -0.32
N PRO A 136 -7.41 23.25 0.03
CA PRO A 136 -6.46 24.35 0.15
C PRO A 136 -5.60 24.24 1.42
N TRP A 137 -5.94 23.31 2.33
CA TRP A 137 -5.20 23.05 3.56
C TRP A 137 -4.18 21.94 3.35
N SER A 138 -3.01 22.08 3.98
CA SER A 138 -2.00 21.03 4.07
C SER A 138 -2.59 19.77 4.70
N VAL A 139 -2.31 18.61 4.10
CA VAL A 139 -2.70 17.32 4.66
C VAL A 139 -1.61 16.86 5.62
N ASP A 140 -2.01 16.41 6.81
CA ASP A 140 -1.08 15.88 7.81
C ASP A 140 -0.78 14.41 7.51
N VAL A 141 0.12 14.20 6.53
CA VAL A 141 0.67 12.87 6.24
C VAL A 141 2.12 12.85 6.72
N THR A 142 2.40 11.90 7.60
CA THR A 142 3.71 11.75 8.26
C THR A 142 4.71 10.92 7.44
N ARG A 143 4.43 10.68 6.15
CA ARG A 143 5.24 9.82 5.28
C ARG A 143 5.42 10.42 3.89
N SER A 144 6.57 10.13 3.31
CA SER A 144 6.87 10.36 1.91
C SER A 144 6.24 9.29 1.01
N LEU A 145 6.34 9.43 -0.31
CA LEU A 145 5.88 8.35 -1.19
C LEU A 145 6.72 7.08 -0.98
N ILE A 146 8.04 7.20 -0.82
CA ILE A 146 8.90 6.05 -0.49
C ILE A 146 8.44 5.40 0.82
N GLY A 147 8.20 6.19 1.87
CA GLY A 147 7.74 5.68 3.16
C GLY A 147 6.36 5.02 3.11
N GLN A 148 5.46 5.48 2.24
CA GLN A 148 4.17 4.81 2.01
C GLN A 148 4.32 3.44 1.37
N ILE A 149 5.25 3.28 0.41
CA ILE A 149 5.51 1.98 -0.21
C ILE A 149 6.30 1.04 0.73
N GLN A 150 7.23 1.58 1.51
CA GLN A 150 7.97 0.80 2.54
C GLN A 150 7.03 0.21 3.61
N ASP A 151 5.86 0.79 3.82
CA ASP A 151 4.82 0.30 4.74
C ASP A 151 4.01 -0.89 4.17
N LEU A 152 4.19 -1.22 2.89
CA LEU A 152 3.52 -2.37 2.27
C LEU A 152 4.28 -3.68 2.56
N PRO A 153 3.62 -4.71 3.10
CA PRO A 153 4.21 -6.04 3.23
C PRO A 153 4.68 -6.59 1.88
N GLY A 154 5.91 -7.07 1.83
CA GLY A 154 6.55 -7.63 0.63
C GLY A 154 7.17 -6.61 -0.30
N ALA A 155 7.10 -5.29 -0.02
CA ALA A 155 7.74 -4.29 -0.86
C ALA A 155 9.24 -4.15 -0.53
N ALA A 156 10.12 -4.39 -1.52
CA ALA A 156 11.54 -4.07 -1.42
C ALA A 156 11.84 -2.80 -2.22
N VAL A 157 11.93 -1.66 -1.52
CA VAL A 157 12.06 -0.34 -2.16
C VAL A 157 13.52 0.01 -2.45
N PHE A 158 13.82 0.30 -3.72
CA PHE A 158 15.12 0.75 -4.20
C PHE A 158 15.03 2.14 -4.82
N THR A 159 16.11 2.89 -4.74
CA THR A 159 16.29 4.18 -5.40
C THR A 159 17.39 4.06 -6.45
N PHE A 160 17.17 4.66 -7.62
CA PHE A 160 18.17 4.74 -8.69
C PHE A 160 18.46 6.21 -9.01
N ASP A 161 19.54 6.76 -8.45
CA ASP A 161 19.93 8.15 -8.59
C ASP A 161 21.02 8.33 -9.65
N TYR A 162 20.65 8.89 -10.80
CA TYR A 162 21.53 9.25 -11.91
C TYR A 162 21.75 10.77 -12.04
N HIS A 163 21.53 11.56 -10.97
CA HIS A 163 21.43 13.03 -11.05
C HIS A 163 22.62 13.71 -11.76
N LYS A 164 23.84 13.16 -11.60
CA LYS A 164 25.07 13.66 -12.23
C LYS A 164 24.99 13.67 -13.75
N TYR A 165 24.23 12.76 -14.33
CA TYR A 165 24.07 12.59 -15.78
C TYR A 165 22.67 12.97 -16.27
N SER A 166 21.81 13.47 -15.39
CA SER A 166 20.41 13.75 -15.69
C SER A 166 20.16 14.82 -16.77
N ALA A 167 21.19 15.57 -17.20
CA ALA A 167 21.12 16.48 -18.34
C ALA A 167 21.42 15.82 -19.71
N ARG A 168 21.76 14.53 -19.72
CA ARG A 168 22.00 13.72 -20.92
C ARG A 168 20.72 13.03 -21.37
N TRP A 169 20.65 12.64 -22.65
CA TRP A 169 19.49 11.92 -23.15
C TRP A 169 19.42 10.48 -22.61
N VAL A 170 18.22 9.93 -22.54
CA VAL A 170 17.92 8.65 -21.86
C VAL A 170 18.62 7.43 -22.44
N THR A 171 19.13 7.54 -23.67
CA THR A 171 19.92 6.51 -24.36
C THR A 171 21.39 6.49 -23.95
N ASP A 172 21.87 7.48 -23.19
CA ASP A 172 23.21 7.44 -22.60
C ASP A 172 23.31 6.23 -21.66
N GLU A 173 24.44 5.52 -21.71
CA GLU A 173 24.66 4.27 -20.98
C GLU A 173 24.37 4.36 -19.47
N ARG A 174 24.52 5.55 -18.88
CA ARG A 174 24.27 5.80 -17.45
C ARG A 174 22.81 6.00 -17.07
N LEU A 175 21.90 6.07 -18.04
CA LEU A 175 20.48 6.26 -17.77
C LEU A 175 19.72 4.96 -18.03
N GLY A 176 19.11 4.81 -19.21
CA GLY A 176 18.29 3.64 -19.54
C GLY A 176 19.05 2.31 -19.43
N PRO A 177 20.24 2.18 -20.03
CA PRO A 177 21.01 0.95 -19.96
C PRO A 177 21.45 0.56 -18.53
N ASN A 178 21.92 1.52 -17.72
CA ASN A 178 22.26 1.27 -16.31
C ASN A 178 21.03 0.88 -15.47
N LEU A 179 19.87 1.54 -15.66
CA LEU A 179 18.62 1.09 -15.05
C LEU A 179 18.27 -0.35 -15.47
N GLY A 180 18.55 -0.70 -16.74
CA GLY A 180 18.42 -2.07 -17.23
C GLY A 180 19.22 -3.10 -16.44
N LYS A 181 20.49 -2.80 -16.11
CA LYS A 181 21.32 -3.66 -15.24
C LYS A 181 20.73 -3.82 -13.84
N VAL A 182 20.18 -2.74 -13.28
CA VAL A 182 19.51 -2.77 -11.97
C VAL A 182 18.27 -3.67 -12.01
N ILE A 183 17.42 -3.53 -13.02
CA ILE A 183 16.25 -4.39 -13.23
C ILE A 183 16.67 -5.86 -13.32
N ASP A 184 17.71 -6.15 -14.10
CA ASP A 184 18.22 -7.50 -14.29
C ASP A 184 18.67 -8.11 -12.95
N CYS A 185 19.46 -7.38 -12.16
CA CYS A 185 19.93 -7.83 -10.86
C CYS A 185 18.78 -8.05 -9.87
N LEU A 186 17.87 -7.07 -9.73
CA LEU A 186 16.75 -7.15 -8.79
C LEU A 186 15.82 -8.32 -9.12
N HIS A 187 15.51 -8.53 -10.40
CA HIS A 187 14.72 -9.68 -10.84
C HIS A 187 15.41 -11.01 -10.53
N GLU A 188 16.71 -11.13 -10.82
CA GLU A 188 17.48 -12.35 -10.58
C GLU A 188 17.62 -12.68 -9.09
N LYS A 189 17.71 -11.66 -8.22
CA LYS A 189 17.87 -11.84 -6.77
C LYS A 189 16.59 -12.09 -6.01
N SER A 190 15.47 -11.52 -6.47
CA SER A 190 14.16 -11.67 -5.83
C SER A 190 13.32 -12.81 -6.38
N GLY A 191 13.59 -13.26 -7.61
CA GLY A 191 12.70 -14.13 -8.36
C GLY A 191 11.37 -13.48 -8.78
N GLN A 192 11.14 -12.22 -8.42
CA GLN A 192 9.91 -11.46 -8.69
C GLN A 192 10.11 -10.47 -9.83
N LYS A 193 9.02 -10.01 -10.44
CA LYS A 193 9.07 -8.94 -11.44
C LYS A 193 9.18 -7.59 -10.76
N VAL A 194 10.05 -6.74 -11.30
CA VAL A 194 10.30 -5.39 -10.78
C VAL A 194 9.13 -4.47 -11.11
N ILE A 195 8.76 -3.60 -10.16
CA ILE A 195 7.85 -2.48 -10.35
C ILE A 195 8.71 -1.21 -10.47
N ILE A 196 8.44 -0.37 -11.48
CA ILE A 196 9.18 0.90 -11.68
C ILE A 196 8.26 2.07 -11.38
N VAL A 197 8.71 3.03 -10.56
CA VAL A 197 8.05 4.32 -10.34
C VAL A 197 8.94 5.43 -10.88
N GLY A 198 8.56 6.01 -12.01
CA GLY A 198 9.31 7.06 -12.70
C GLY A 198 8.65 8.43 -12.56
N HIS A 199 9.43 9.46 -12.23
CA HIS A 199 8.98 10.86 -12.30
C HIS A 199 9.58 11.56 -13.51
N SER A 200 8.80 12.36 -14.23
CA SER A 200 9.29 13.18 -15.33
C SER A 200 10.12 12.36 -16.34
N MET A 201 11.36 12.74 -16.62
CA MET A 201 12.29 12.01 -17.48
C MET A 201 12.55 10.56 -17.03
N GLY A 202 12.40 10.23 -15.75
CA GLY A 202 12.57 8.88 -15.23
C GLY A 202 11.63 7.85 -15.89
N GLY A 203 10.43 8.25 -16.30
CA GLY A 203 9.54 7.38 -17.08
C GLY A 203 10.05 7.13 -18.51
N LEU A 204 10.80 8.06 -19.11
CA LEU A 204 11.47 7.85 -20.40
C LEU A 204 12.72 6.98 -20.25
N VAL A 205 13.45 7.11 -19.14
CA VAL A 205 14.55 6.21 -18.77
C VAL A 205 14.04 4.77 -18.64
N ALA A 206 12.87 4.57 -18.00
CA ALA A 206 12.22 3.27 -17.93
C ALA A 206 11.85 2.72 -19.32
N ARG A 207 11.31 3.56 -20.23
CA ARG A 207 11.04 3.14 -21.63
C ARG A 207 12.30 2.65 -22.32
N GLN A 208 13.39 3.41 -22.22
CA GLN A 208 14.67 3.00 -22.81
C GLN A 208 15.15 1.68 -22.23
N ALA A 209 15.17 1.55 -20.90
CA ALA A 209 15.65 0.35 -20.21
C ALA A 209 14.89 -0.93 -20.64
N LEU A 210 13.57 -0.81 -20.83
CA LEU A 210 12.69 -1.90 -21.23
C LEU A 210 12.73 -2.20 -22.73
N SER A 211 13.26 -1.30 -23.55
CA SER A 211 13.35 -1.53 -25.00
C SER A 211 14.47 -2.49 -25.40
N GLU A 212 15.32 -2.89 -24.45
CA GLU A 212 16.49 -3.72 -24.66
C GLU A 212 16.48 -4.96 -23.74
N GLY A 213 17.14 -6.03 -24.18
CA GLY A 213 17.49 -7.15 -23.30
C GLY A 213 16.34 -8.09 -22.88
N GLY A 214 15.16 -8.02 -23.51
CA GLY A 214 14.03 -8.90 -23.18
C GLY A 214 13.41 -8.62 -21.79
N ARG A 215 13.57 -7.39 -21.29
CA ARG A 215 13.19 -7.02 -19.93
C ARG A 215 11.68 -6.89 -19.73
N GLU A 216 10.87 -7.03 -20.78
CA GLU A 216 9.41 -7.14 -20.65
C GLU A 216 8.98 -8.34 -19.78
N ALA A 217 9.80 -9.39 -19.71
CA ALA A 217 9.55 -10.55 -18.85
C ALA A 217 9.92 -10.29 -17.38
N LYS A 218 10.75 -9.28 -17.10
CA LYS A 218 11.34 -8.98 -15.78
C LYS A 218 10.62 -7.86 -15.04
N VAL A 219 9.73 -7.13 -15.72
CA VAL A 219 8.99 -5.99 -15.16
C VAL A 219 7.49 -6.23 -15.29
N SER A 220 6.77 -6.10 -14.19
CA SER A 220 5.31 -6.26 -14.16
C SER A 220 4.61 -4.95 -14.50
N ARG A 221 5.15 -3.84 -13.97
CA ARG A 221 4.50 -2.54 -14.00
C ARG A 221 5.47 -1.37 -14.07
N VAL A 222 5.06 -0.34 -14.80
CA VAL A 222 5.66 1.00 -14.78
C VAL A 222 4.60 2.02 -14.39
N ILE A 223 4.87 2.79 -13.36
CA ILE A 223 4.03 3.91 -12.91
C ILE A 223 4.79 5.19 -13.21
N THR A 224 4.21 6.09 -14.01
CA THR A 224 4.83 7.36 -14.39
C THR A 224 4.08 8.55 -13.81
N LEU A 225 4.80 9.58 -13.36
CA LEU A 225 4.21 10.84 -12.88
C LEU A 225 4.76 12.01 -13.69
N GLY A 226 3.90 12.65 -14.48
CA GLY A 226 4.27 13.80 -15.31
C GLY A 226 5.31 13.49 -16.38
N THR A 227 5.44 12.25 -16.84
CA THR A 227 6.47 11.87 -17.83
C THR A 227 6.14 12.43 -19.22
N PRO A 228 7.05 13.17 -19.89
CA PRO A 228 6.78 13.77 -21.19
C PRO A 228 6.86 12.76 -22.35
N HIS A 229 5.91 11.82 -22.45
CA HIS A 229 5.91 10.78 -23.48
C HIS A 229 5.84 11.32 -24.91
N SER A 230 5.16 12.45 -25.11
CA SER A 230 5.10 13.17 -26.40
C SER A 230 5.78 14.55 -26.34
N GLY A 231 6.61 14.78 -25.32
CA GLY A 231 7.46 15.96 -25.17
C GLY A 231 6.89 17.05 -24.25
N SER A 232 7.72 18.04 -23.97
CA SER A 232 7.42 19.17 -23.08
C SER A 232 7.21 20.45 -23.89
N ILE A 233 6.05 21.06 -23.69
CA ILE A 233 5.76 22.39 -24.26
C ILE A 233 6.66 23.44 -23.60
N ALA A 234 6.96 23.31 -22.31
CA ALA A 234 7.91 24.20 -21.64
C ALA A 234 9.31 24.14 -22.27
N ALA A 235 9.82 22.94 -22.58
CA ALA A 235 11.11 22.76 -23.26
C ALA A 235 11.14 23.39 -24.66
N MET A 236 10.03 23.31 -25.40
CA MET A 236 9.88 23.95 -26.71
C MET A 236 9.89 25.49 -26.59
N LEU A 237 9.14 26.04 -25.64
CA LEU A 237 8.98 27.49 -25.44
C LEU A 237 10.23 28.16 -24.86
N LEU A 238 10.87 27.54 -23.86
CA LEU A 238 12.06 28.06 -23.20
C LEU A 238 13.33 27.82 -24.01
N GLY A 239 13.35 26.79 -24.87
CA GLY A 239 14.45 26.48 -25.78
C GLY A 239 14.51 27.33 -27.06
N GLY A 240 13.64 28.34 -27.20
CA GLY A 240 13.64 29.30 -28.32
C GLY A 240 13.03 28.80 -29.64
N ALA A 241 12.36 27.64 -29.65
CA ALA A 241 11.74 27.06 -30.84
C ALA A 241 10.23 27.35 -30.87
N VAL A 242 9.82 28.46 -31.49
CA VAL A 242 8.40 28.79 -31.67
C VAL A 242 8.07 29.09 -33.13
N ASP A 243 7.48 28.12 -33.83
CA ASP A 243 6.80 28.36 -35.10
C ASP A 243 5.30 28.65 -34.87
N GLY A 244 4.98 29.93 -34.90
CA GLY A 244 3.84 30.48 -35.64
C GLY A 244 2.41 30.39 -35.11
N ALA A 245 1.82 29.21 -34.86
CA ALA A 245 0.34 29.14 -34.95
C ALA A 245 -0.45 28.29 -33.95
N LEU A 246 0.09 27.26 -33.28
CA LEU A 246 -0.73 26.38 -32.41
C LEU A 246 -0.30 26.30 -30.94
N ALA A 247 0.74 27.04 -30.54
CA ALA A 247 1.18 27.14 -29.15
C ALA A 247 0.83 28.50 -28.49
N VAL A 248 0.08 29.37 -29.17
CA VAL A 248 0.03 30.81 -28.83
C VAL A 248 -0.60 31.06 -27.45
N GLN A 249 -1.74 30.44 -27.12
CA GLN A 249 -2.43 30.74 -25.85
C GLN A 249 -1.69 30.21 -24.63
N GLN A 250 -1.29 28.93 -24.62
CA GLN A 250 -0.50 28.36 -23.51
C GLN A 250 0.84 29.10 -23.35
N ALA A 251 1.51 29.43 -24.45
CA ALA A 251 2.73 30.22 -24.42
C ALA A 251 2.52 31.63 -23.88
N THR A 252 1.40 32.29 -24.21
CA THR A 252 1.06 33.61 -23.67
C THR A 252 0.85 33.55 -22.16
N VAL A 253 0.07 32.58 -21.66
CA VAL A 253 -0.15 32.44 -20.21
C VAL A 253 1.15 32.08 -19.50
N LEU A 254 1.92 31.12 -20.02
CA LEU A 254 3.20 30.74 -19.43
C LEU A 254 4.20 31.91 -19.45
N ARG A 255 4.25 32.72 -20.52
CA ARG A 255 5.06 33.96 -20.59
C ARG A 255 4.59 35.02 -19.59
N LEU A 256 3.29 35.17 -19.38
CA LEU A 256 2.76 36.10 -18.38
C LEU A 256 3.18 35.67 -16.96
N LEU A 257 3.04 34.38 -16.63
CA LEU A 257 3.50 33.81 -15.35
C LEU A 257 5.02 33.99 -15.18
N LEU A 258 5.79 33.73 -16.24
CA LEU A 258 7.25 33.95 -16.28
C LEU A 258 7.62 35.43 -16.11
N SER A 259 6.90 36.35 -16.74
CA SER A 259 7.18 37.79 -16.65
C SER A 259 6.93 38.36 -15.26
N ALA A 260 5.95 37.80 -14.54
CA ALA A 260 5.72 38.13 -13.13
C ALA A 260 6.91 37.71 -12.24
N CYS A 261 7.68 36.68 -12.63
CA CYS A 261 8.89 36.28 -11.91
C CYS A 261 10.03 37.32 -12.01
N THR A 262 10.18 38.00 -13.16
CA THR A 262 11.29 38.95 -13.39
C THR A 262 11.20 40.22 -12.53
N ASP A 263 10.00 40.71 -12.23
CA ASP A 263 9.80 41.92 -11.40
C ASP A 263 9.93 41.62 -9.89
N GLN A 264 9.76 40.36 -9.49
CA GLN A 264 9.76 39.94 -8.08
C GLN A 264 11.15 39.54 -7.56
N MET A 265 12.13 39.28 -8.44
CA MET A 265 13.52 39.00 -8.04
C MET A 265 14.30 40.24 -7.56
N THR A 266 13.75 41.45 -7.71
CA THR A 266 14.41 42.70 -7.26
C THR A 266 14.07 43.13 -5.83
N GLU A 267 13.03 42.59 -5.20
CA GLU A 267 12.65 42.89 -3.82
C GLU A 267 12.25 41.61 -3.06
N ASN A 268 13.12 41.18 -2.12
CA ASN A 268 12.96 40.08 -1.15
C ASN A 268 13.31 38.65 -1.62
N SER A 269 14.41 38.13 -1.08
CA SER A 269 15.00 36.82 -1.37
C SER A 269 14.35 35.61 -0.65
N GLU A 270 13.15 35.71 -0.06
CA GLU A 270 12.59 34.61 0.76
C GLU A 270 11.12 34.23 0.56
N MET A 271 10.39 34.74 -0.43
CA MET A 271 9.00 34.29 -0.66
C MET A 271 8.90 33.19 -1.74
N GLY A 272 8.06 32.18 -1.47
CA GLY A 272 7.84 30.99 -2.30
C GLY A 272 6.93 31.28 -3.49
N GLY A 273 7.00 30.44 -4.53
CA GLY A 273 6.15 30.54 -5.71
C GLY A 273 6.66 29.70 -6.89
N ILE A 274 5.86 29.69 -7.98
CA ILE A 274 6.15 29.08 -9.30
C ILE A 274 7.60 29.30 -9.74
N CYS A 275 8.19 30.45 -9.43
CA CYS A 275 9.52 30.87 -9.85
C CYS A 275 10.67 30.14 -9.13
N ARG A 276 10.49 29.69 -7.87
CA ARG A 276 11.52 28.95 -7.12
C ARG A 276 11.74 27.53 -7.69
N ASN A 277 10.68 26.97 -8.28
CA ASN A 277 10.66 25.64 -8.89
C ASN A 277 10.88 25.66 -10.41
N MET A 278 11.25 26.82 -10.99
CA MET A 278 11.47 26.98 -12.42
C MET A 278 12.92 27.33 -12.82
N PRO A 279 13.97 26.68 -12.28
CA PRO A 279 15.35 26.85 -12.76
C PRO A 279 15.61 26.14 -14.11
N LEU A 280 14.55 25.95 -14.91
CA LEU A 280 14.55 25.09 -16.11
C LEU A 280 15.01 25.81 -17.38
N ILE A 281 15.12 27.15 -17.38
CA ILE A 281 15.37 27.93 -18.60
C ILE A 281 16.75 27.62 -19.18
N ASP A 282 17.81 27.66 -18.37
CA ASP A 282 19.16 27.32 -18.81
C ASP A 282 19.32 25.81 -19.03
N ALA A 283 18.60 24.99 -18.25
CA ALA A 283 18.62 23.53 -18.34
C ALA A 283 18.11 23.04 -19.70
N PHE A 284 16.98 23.56 -20.21
CA PHE A 284 16.37 23.14 -21.47
C PHE A 284 17.19 23.46 -22.74
N THR A 285 18.37 24.07 -22.61
CA THR A 285 19.30 24.32 -23.71
C THR A 285 20.21 23.11 -24.03
N GLY A 286 20.37 22.19 -23.07
CA GLY A 286 21.19 20.96 -23.17
C GLY A 286 20.59 19.87 -24.06
N GLU A 287 21.31 18.75 -24.23
CA GLU A 287 20.90 17.63 -25.11
C GLU A 287 19.53 17.06 -24.70
N ALA A 288 19.36 16.71 -23.41
CA ALA A 288 18.08 16.23 -22.90
C ALA A 288 16.95 17.25 -23.14
N GLY A 289 17.22 18.55 -22.97
CA GLY A 289 16.23 19.61 -23.18
C GLY A 289 15.80 19.78 -24.63
N ARG A 290 16.73 19.60 -25.57
CA ARG A 290 16.41 19.60 -27.01
C ARG A 290 15.60 18.36 -27.40
N ALA A 291 16.01 17.21 -26.89
CA ALA A 291 15.35 15.93 -27.11
C ALA A 291 13.97 15.85 -26.44
N LEU A 292 13.72 16.59 -25.35
CA LEU A 292 12.40 16.66 -24.70
C LEU A 292 11.38 17.54 -25.42
N ARG A 293 11.77 18.29 -26.46
CA ARG A 293 10.84 19.16 -27.18
C ARG A 293 9.75 18.33 -27.87
N THR A 294 8.52 18.81 -27.81
CA THR A 294 7.41 18.19 -28.56
C THR A 294 7.78 18.07 -30.04
N GLY A 295 7.72 16.83 -30.56
CA GLY A 295 8.07 16.52 -31.96
C GLY A 295 9.57 16.39 -32.26
N SER A 296 10.43 16.29 -31.24
CA SER A 296 11.86 15.98 -31.44
C SER A 296 12.06 14.61 -32.10
N GLY A 297 13.18 14.45 -32.83
CA GLY A 297 13.53 13.18 -33.46
C GLY A 297 13.96 12.13 -32.44
N GLU A 298 14.59 12.57 -31.35
CA GLU A 298 15.06 11.73 -30.26
C GLU A 298 13.91 11.07 -29.50
N LEU A 299 12.82 11.82 -29.24
CA LEU A 299 11.64 11.26 -28.59
C LEU A 299 10.84 10.36 -29.54
N ALA A 300 10.77 10.72 -30.82
CA ALA A 300 10.12 9.88 -31.84
C ALA A 300 10.86 8.55 -32.08
N ALA A 301 12.18 8.53 -31.86
CA ALA A 301 13.00 7.33 -31.94
C ALA A 301 12.93 6.46 -30.68
N LEU A 302 12.46 7.01 -29.55
CA LEU A 302 12.37 6.27 -28.29
C LEU A 302 11.24 5.23 -28.38
N PRO A 303 11.51 3.94 -28.13
CA PRO A 303 10.49 2.91 -28.20
C PRO A 303 9.34 3.13 -27.21
N ASP A 304 8.15 2.68 -27.58
CA ASP A 304 7.02 2.58 -26.65
C ASP A 304 7.28 1.47 -25.62
N PHE A 305 6.52 1.49 -24.53
CA PHE A 305 6.58 0.40 -23.57
C PHE A 305 6.19 -0.93 -24.23
N PRO A 306 6.88 -2.04 -23.89
CA PRO A 306 6.50 -3.36 -24.38
C PRO A 306 5.06 -3.73 -23.97
N PRO A 307 4.28 -4.40 -24.83
CA PRO A 307 2.86 -4.67 -24.61
C PRO A 307 2.55 -5.58 -23.40
N GLY A 308 3.54 -6.31 -22.88
CA GLY A 308 3.41 -7.18 -21.70
C GLY A 308 3.53 -6.46 -20.35
N VAL A 309 3.90 -5.18 -20.36
CA VAL A 309 4.14 -4.39 -19.14
C VAL A 309 2.95 -3.51 -18.85
N LYS A 310 2.40 -3.57 -17.62
CA LYS A 310 1.29 -2.71 -17.21
C LYS A 310 1.81 -1.29 -17.02
N VAL A 311 1.20 -0.30 -17.68
CA VAL A 311 1.61 1.09 -17.54
C VAL A 311 0.50 1.90 -16.89
N THR A 312 0.81 2.56 -15.77
CA THR A 312 -0.05 3.54 -15.10
C THR A 312 0.55 4.93 -15.27
N ALA A 313 -0.14 5.83 -15.97
CA ALA A 313 0.32 7.17 -16.26
C ALA A 313 -0.47 8.24 -15.49
N LEU A 314 0.21 8.91 -14.56
CA LEU A 314 -0.34 9.90 -13.65
C LEU A 314 0.04 11.31 -14.11
N ALA A 315 -0.94 12.23 -14.10
CA ALA A 315 -0.74 13.59 -14.59
C ALA A 315 -1.38 14.66 -13.69
N GLY A 316 -0.64 15.75 -13.47
CA GLY A 316 -1.21 17.01 -12.96
C GLY A 316 -1.72 17.87 -14.11
N ASP A 317 -2.78 18.63 -13.87
CA ASP A 317 -3.28 19.63 -14.80
C ASP A 317 -3.66 20.92 -14.09
N THR A 318 -3.00 22.00 -14.44
CA THR A 318 -3.27 23.34 -13.93
C THR A 318 -4.15 24.08 -14.93
N GLN A 319 -5.35 24.44 -14.49
CA GLN A 319 -6.37 25.09 -15.29
C GLN A 319 -6.41 26.57 -14.93
N TRP A 320 -6.02 27.44 -15.87
CA TRP A 320 -5.89 28.87 -15.63
C TRP A 320 -7.02 29.65 -16.30
N ALA A 321 -7.90 30.23 -15.49
CA ALA A 321 -8.91 31.15 -15.96
C ALA A 321 -8.25 32.51 -16.25
N VAL A 322 -8.10 32.83 -17.54
CA VAL A 322 -7.51 34.10 -18.00
C VAL A 322 -8.56 35.06 -18.55
N PRO A 323 -8.44 36.38 -18.31
CA PRO A 323 -9.37 37.35 -18.88
C PRO A 323 -9.46 37.24 -20.41
N ARG A 324 -10.68 37.20 -20.95
CA ARG A 324 -10.88 37.18 -22.39
C ARG A 324 -10.51 38.55 -22.97
N VAL A 325 -9.54 38.59 -23.88
CA VAL A 325 -9.10 39.83 -24.53
C VAL A 325 -9.87 40.03 -25.83
N GLY A 326 -10.65 41.10 -25.94
CA GLY A 326 -11.38 41.47 -27.16
C GLY A 326 -12.23 42.72 -26.99
N TRP A 327 -12.50 43.43 -28.10
CA TRP A 327 -13.26 44.71 -28.10
C TRP A 327 -14.68 44.60 -27.52
N PHE A 328 -15.25 43.39 -27.53
CA PHE A 328 -16.58 43.09 -26.98
C PHE A 328 -16.54 42.15 -25.76
N ALA A 329 -15.35 41.85 -25.24
CA ALA A 329 -15.22 40.94 -24.11
C ALA A 329 -15.61 41.67 -22.81
N SER A 330 -16.51 41.04 -22.05
CA SER A 330 -16.93 41.57 -20.76
C SER A 330 -15.82 41.41 -19.71
N PRO A 331 -15.64 42.34 -18.74
CA PRO A 331 -14.59 42.26 -17.73
C PRO A 331 -14.60 40.98 -16.87
N TRP A 332 -15.73 40.28 -16.81
CA TRP A 332 -15.94 39.05 -16.04
C TRP A 332 -15.76 37.77 -16.88
N GLU A 333 -15.65 37.89 -18.20
CA GLU A 333 -15.43 36.74 -19.08
C GLU A 333 -13.99 36.23 -18.96
N THR A 334 -13.84 34.93 -18.69
CA THR A 334 -12.55 34.25 -18.73
C THR A 334 -12.58 33.11 -19.74
N THR A 335 -11.41 32.70 -20.19
CA THR A 335 -11.19 31.46 -20.94
C THR A 335 -10.25 30.60 -20.13
N ASP A 336 -10.54 29.32 -19.99
CA ASP A 336 -9.69 28.40 -19.25
C ASP A 336 -8.60 27.86 -20.18
N VAL A 337 -7.36 27.95 -19.72
CA VAL A 337 -6.17 27.46 -20.40
C VAL A 337 -5.52 26.39 -19.54
N SER A 338 -5.58 25.14 -20.00
CA SER A 338 -4.81 24.04 -19.40
C SER A 338 -3.34 24.22 -19.74
N LEU A 339 -2.48 24.19 -18.72
CA LEU A 339 -1.03 24.20 -18.86
C LEU A 339 -0.41 22.85 -18.45
N GLY A 340 -1.21 21.81 -18.18
CA GLY A 340 -0.71 20.58 -17.59
C GLY A 340 -0.04 20.87 -16.25
N ASP A 341 1.06 20.21 -15.95
CA ASP A 341 1.80 20.39 -14.71
C ASP A 341 2.82 21.56 -14.75
N LEU A 342 2.68 22.47 -15.73
CA LEU A 342 3.57 23.58 -16.09
C LEU A 342 4.82 23.17 -16.89
N VAL A 343 5.16 21.89 -16.95
CA VAL A 343 6.28 21.38 -17.76
C VAL A 343 5.76 20.47 -18.87
N VAL A 344 4.81 19.61 -18.55
CA VAL A 344 4.27 18.54 -19.37
C VAL A 344 2.74 18.68 -19.43
N THR A 345 2.17 18.63 -20.63
CA THR A 345 0.72 18.61 -20.77
C THR A 345 0.15 17.28 -20.31
N ARG A 346 -1.09 17.26 -19.84
CA ARG A 346 -1.80 16.02 -19.50
C ARG A 346 -1.75 14.99 -20.65
N SER A 347 -1.95 15.43 -21.88
CA SER A 347 -1.88 14.58 -23.07
C SER A 347 -0.49 13.99 -23.33
N SER A 348 0.58 14.70 -22.98
CA SER A 348 1.95 14.19 -23.10
C SER A 348 2.30 13.26 -21.95
N ALA A 349 1.72 13.50 -20.76
CA ALA A 349 1.88 12.64 -19.59
C ALA A 349 1.15 11.29 -19.71
N GLN A 350 0.09 11.22 -20.52
CA GLN A 350 -0.80 10.07 -20.61
C GLN A 350 -0.76 9.43 -22.01
N PRO A 351 0.20 8.53 -22.28
CA PRO A 351 0.34 7.89 -23.58
C PRO A 351 -0.80 6.91 -23.86
N PRO A 352 -1.13 6.64 -25.13
CA PRO A 352 -2.12 5.63 -25.49
C PRO A 352 -1.78 4.25 -24.92
N GLY A 353 -2.79 3.52 -24.45
CA GLY A 353 -2.64 2.16 -23.92
C GLY A 353 -2.24 2.08 -22.44
N ALA A 354 -1.89 3.20 -21.80
CA ALA A 354 -1.70 3.25 -20.35
C ALA A 354 -3.03 3.39 -19.59
N ALA A 355 -3.09 2.85 -18.38
CA ALA A 355 -4.11 3.24 -17.41
C ALA A 355 -3.82 4.66 -16.94
N THR A 356 -4.74 5.59 -17.17
CA THR A 356 -4.50 7.02 -16.92
C THR A 356 -5.26 7.51 -15.70
N TYR A 357 -4.60 8.29 -14.86
CA TYR A 357 -5.26 9.05 -13.80
C TYR A 357 -4.70 10.46 -13.76
N GLY A 358 -5.54 11.43 -13.41
CA GLY A 358 -5.11 12.82 -13.34
C GLY A 358 -5.83 13.60 -12.25
N ILE A 359 -5.16 14.66 -11.81
CA ILE A 359 -5.70 15.66 -10.88
C ILE A 359 -5.78 17.01 -11.58
N ASP A 360 -6.76 17.82 -11.20
CA ASP A 360 -7.00 19.16 -11.74
C ASP A 360 -6.86 20.20 -10.61
N CYS A 361 -6.10 21.26 -10.86
CA CYS A 361 -5.95 22.40 -9.97
C CYS A 361 -6.35 23.68 -10.71
N HIS A 362 -7.33 24.41 -10.19
CA HIS A 362 -7.88 25.60 -10.85
C HIS A 362 -7.29 26.89 -10.26
N TYR A 363 -6.84 27.81 -11.13
CA TYR A 363 -6.23 29.09 -10.79
C TYR A 363 -6.92 30.24 -11.53
N GLN A 364 -7.08 31.39 -10.85
CA GLN A 364 -7.80 32.56 -11.40
C GLN A 364 -6.85 33.75 -11.57
N LEU A 365 -6.65 34.18 -12.81
CA LEU A 365 -5.85 35.36 -13.14
C LEU A 365 -6.70 36.63 -13.34
N ASN A 366 -8.03 36.52 -13.33
CA ASN A 366 -8.92 37.69 -13.34
C ASN A 366 -9.18 38.22 -11.92
N VAL A 367 -8.60 39.39 -11.61
CA VAL A 367 -8.70 40.06 -10.29
C VAL A 367 -10.15 40.33 -9.87
N VAL A 368 -11.02 40.71 -10.81
CA VAL A 368 -12.43 41.03 -10.53
C VAL A 368 -13.22 39.76 -10.22
N ARG A 369 -12.99 38.70 -10.99
CA ARG A 369 -13.65 37.39 -10.79
C ARG A 369 -13.14 36.66 -9.55
N GLY A 370 -11.84 36.74 -9.27
CA GLY A 370 -11.24 36.20 -8.05
C GLY A 370 -11.83 36.83 -6.78
N ALA A 371 -12.01 38.15 -6.77
CA ALA A 371 -12.66 38.83 -5.64
C ALA A 371 -14.12 38.37 -5.43
N THR A 372 -14.88 38.15 -6.52
CA THR A 372 -16.26 37.66 -6.43
C THR A 372 -16.35 36.20 -6.00
N ASP A 373 -15.50 35.32 -6.54
CA ASP A 373 -15.51 33.89 -6.22
C ASP A 373 -15.09 33.65 -4.76
N THR A 374 -14.07 34.36 -4.26
CA THR A 374 -13.69 34.34 -2.83
C THR A 374 -14.82 34.86 -1.94
N THR A 375 -15.53 35.91 -2.37
CA THR A 375 -16.70 36.43 -1.62
C THR A 375 -17.81 35.39 -1.57
N LEU A 376 -18.10 34.71 -2.69
CA LEU A 376 -19.10 33.64 -2.78
C LEU A 376 -18.73 32.42 -1.92
N GLN A 377 -17.44 32.09 -1.80
CA GLN A 377 -16.94 31.07 -0.89
C GLN A 377 -17.20 31.43 0.57
N ILE A 378 -16.85 32.66 0.99
CA ILE A 378 -17.02 33.13 2.37
C ILE A 378 -18.50 33.09 2.80
N VAL A 379 -19.43 33.23 1.85
CA VAL A 379 -20.87 33.13 2.11
C VAL A 379 -21.48 31.75 1.79
N ASN A 380 -20.66 30.70 1.63
CA ASN A 380 -21.07 29.32 1.32
C ASN A 380 -21.95 29.15 0.06
N LEU A 381 -21.81 30.04 -0.93
CA LEU A 381 -22.49 29.93 -2.23
C LEU A 381 -21.62 29.27 -3.31
N ARG A 382 -20.36 28.99 -3.01
CA ARG A 382 -19.45 28.13 -3.78
C ARG A 382 -18.65 27.25 -2.84
N ALA A 383 -18.38 26.01 -3.27
CA ALA A 383 -17.53 25.11 -2.52
C ALA A 383 -16.05 25.52 -2.65
N THR A 384 -15.23 25.15 -1.67
CA THR A 384 -13.81 25.54 -1.60
C THR A 384 -12.98 25.00 -2.77
N ASP A 385 -13.37 23.85 -3.33
CA ASP A 385 -12.81 23.23 -4.52
C ASP A 385 -13.29 23.88 -5.84
N GLU A 386 -14.30 24.75 -5.80
CA GLU A 386 -14.79 25.53 -6.94
C GLU A 386 -14.19 26.95 -7.03
N VAL A 387 -13.31 27.31 -6.09
CA VAL A 387 -12.71 28.65 -5.98
C VAL A 387 -11.24 28.56 -6.40
N ALA A 388 -10.95 29.20 -7.53
CA ALA A 388 -9.64 29.15 -8.13
C ALA A 388 -8.60 29.97 -7.35
N GLN A 389 -7.42 29.39 -7.09
CA GLN A 389 -6.42 29.92 -6.16
C GLN A 389 -5.66 31.15 -6.70
N SER A 390 -5.17 32.00 -5.80
CA SER A 390 -4.36 33.19 -6.12
C SER A 390 -2.97 32.78 -6.68
N PRO A 391 -2.48 33.37 -7.78
CA PRO A 391 -1.24 32.94 -8.46
C PRO A 391 0.06 33.15 -7.68
N LEU A 392 0.06 34.06 -6.70
CA LEU A 392 1.28 34.63 -6.12
C LEU A 392 1.78 33.92 -4.84
N GLU A 393 1.02 32.96 -4.28
CA GLU A 393 1.35 32.34 -2.98
C GLU A 393 1.34 30.80 -2.95
N VAL A 394 1.25 30.09 -4.08
CA VAL A 394 0.93 28.65 -4.02
C VAL A 394 1.89 27.73 -4.78
N SER A 395 2.53 26.82 -4.04
CA SER A 395 3.12 25.58 -4.57
C SER A 395 2.01 24.52 -4.71
N GLY A 396 1.35 24.47 -5.86
CA GLY A 396 0.19 23.61 -6.08
C GLY A 396 0.52 22.12 -6.16
N ALA A 397 -0.44 21.27 -5.77
CA ALA A 397 -0.35 19.80 -5.89
C ALA A 397 -0.16 19.31 -7.34
N CYS A 398 -0.71 20.04 -8.31
CA CYS A 398 -0.63 19.71 -9.74
C CYS A 398 0.66 20.21 -10.42
N PHE A 399 1.57 20.87 -9.72
CA PHE A 399 2.82 21.33 -10.32
C PHE A 399 3.79 20.15 -10.50
N HIS A 400 4.58 20.19 -11.57
CA HIS A 400 5.43 19.07 -11.99
C HIS A 400 6.32 18.48 -10.88
N ALA A 401 6.98 19.33 -10.08
CA ALA A 401 7.85 18.89 -8.98
C ALA A 401 7.07 18.41 -7.74
N ASN A 402 5.78 18.74 -7.64
CA ASN A 402 4.94 18.47 -6.48
C ASN A 402 4.00 17.28 -6.65
N LEU A 403 3.97 16.64 -7.83
CA LEU A 403 3.09 15.50 -8.09
C LEU A 403 3.27 14.38 -7.06
N MET A 404 4.51 14.19 -6.57
CA MET A 404 4.86 13.18 -5.57
C MET A 404 4.40 13.52 -4.15
N ARG A 405 3.93 14.75 -3.94
CA ARG A 405 3.42 15.25 -2.65
C ARG A 405 1.89 15.31 -2.61
N SER A 406 1.22 15.04 -3.75
CA SER A 406 -0.24 15.00 -3.84
C SER A 406 -0.77 13.69 -3.30
N THR A 407 -1.58 13.77 -2.25
CA THR A 407 -2.28 12.61 -1.67
C THR A 407 -3.08 11.81 -2.71
N GLU A 408 -3.75 12.49 -3.65
CA GLU A 408 -4.54 11.82 -4.67
C GLU A 408 -3.69 11.00 -5.64
N LEU A 409 -2.54 11.53 -6.08
CA LEU A 409 -1.64 10.80 -6.98
C LEU A 409 -0.87 9.70 -6.24
N THR A 410 -0.36 9.97 -5.03
CA THR A 410 0.38 8.97 -4.26
C THR A 410 -0.51 7.80 -3.84
N ASN A 411 -1.78 8.03 -3.56
CA ASN A 411 -2.74 6.94 -3.30
C ASN A 411 -2.94 6.04 -4.54
N GLN A 412 -2.89 6.60 -5.75
CA GLN A 412 -2.94 5.80 -6.98
C GLN A 412 -1.64 5.01 -7.19
N VAL A 413 -0.48 5.58 -6.86
CA VAL A 413 0.79 4.84 -6.86
C VAL A 413 0.73 3.70 -5.85
N LEU A 414 0.32 3.98 -4.61
CA LEU A 414 0.21 3.02 -3.52
C LEU A 414 -0.70 1.85 -3.90
N GLY A 415 -1.91 2.15 -4.37
CA GLY A 415 -2.85 1.12 -4.81
C GLY A 415 -2.31 0.29 -5.98
N ALA A 416 -1.71 0.92 -6.99
CA ALA A 416 -1.15 0.22 -8.13
C ALA A 416 0.06 -0.67 -7.76
N VAL A 417 0.88 -0.26 -6.79
CA VAL A 417 1.99 -1.08 -6.26
C VAL A 417 1.43 -2.24 -5.43
N GLN A 418 0.51 -1.96 -4.51
CA GLN A 418 -0.10 -2.98 -3.65
C GLN A 418 -0.81 -4.07 -4.46
N ASP A 419 -1.62 -3.68 -5.45
CA ASP A 419 -2.31 -4.63 -6.35
C ASP A 419 -1.32 -5.53 -7.09
N ASP A 420 -0.18 -4.97 -7.51
CA ASP A 420 0.84 -5.70 -8.25
C ASP A 420 1.64 -6.65 -7.34
N ILE A 421 1.96 -6.24 -6.11
CA ILE A 421 2.55 -7.11 -5.10
C ILE A 421 1.62 -8.29 -4.79
N ALA A 422 0.33 -8.02 -4.60
CA ALA A 422 -0.67 -9.05 -4.32
C ALA A 422 -0.87 -10.05 -5.48
N GLU A 423 -0.62 -9.63 -6.73
CA GLU A 423 -0.68 -10.51 -7.89
C GLU A 423 0.57 -11.38 -8.05
N GLN A 424 1.73 -10.90 -7.57
CA GLN A 424 3.01 -11.60 -7.65
C GLN A 424 3.21 -12.59 -6.50
N LEU A 425 2.76 -12.23 -5.29
CA LEU A 425 2.96 -13.04 -4.09
C LEU A 425 1.82 -14.04 -3.88
N PRO A 426 2.09 -15.21 -3.27
CA PRO A 426 1.04 -16.16 -2.89
C PRO A 426 0.00 -15.52 -1.96
N HIS A 427 -1.29 -15.71 -2.23
CA HIS A 427 -2.34 -15.26 -1.30
C HIS A 427 -2.32 -16.12 -0.02
N VAL A 428 -1.92 -15.51 1.09
CA VAL A 428 -2.03 -16.11 2.44
C VAL A 428 -3.28 -15.56 3.11
N MET A 429 -4.18 -16.47 3.50
CA MET A 429 -5.42 -16.11 4.18
C MET A 429 -5.11 -15.54 5.57
N SER A 430 -5.69 -14.37 5.84
CA SER A 430 -5.75 -13.78 7.18
C SER A 430 -6.54 -14.67 8.14
N ASP A 431 -6.38 -14.44 9.45
CA ASP A 431 -7.14 -15.19 10.46
C ASP A 431 -8.66 -15.01 10.31
N GLU A 432 -9.12 -13.83 9.88
CA GLU A 432 -10.52 -13.57 9.58
C GLU A 432 -11.02 -14.37 8.37
N GLU A 433 -10.22 -14.45 7.30
CA GLU A 433 -10.52 -15.28 6.14
C GLU A 433 -10.54 -16.76 6.50
N LEU A 434 -9.60 -17.24 7.32
CA LEU A 434 -9.56 -18.64 7.79
C LEU A 434 -10.82 -19.00 8.59
N LEU A 435 -11.30 -18.10 9.46
CA LEU A 435 -12.54 -18.29 10.21
C LEU A 435 -13.80 -18.29 9.33
N ASN A 436 -13.70 -17.87 8.07
CA ASN A 436 -14.79 -17.90 7.09
C ASN A 436 -14.47 -18.77 5.86
N ALA A 437 -13.43 -19.61 5.95
CA ALA A 437 -12.97 -20.44 4.85
C ALA A 437 -13.89 -21.66 4.65
N THR A 438 -13.80 -22.24 3.45
CA THR A 438 -14.31 -23.60 3.19
C THR A 438 -13.25 -24.61 3.63
N ILE A 439 -13.58 -25.45 4.60
CA ILE A 439 -12.71 -26.51 5.11
C ILE A 439 -12.94 -27.77 4.29
N PRO A 440 -11.90 -28.37 3.69
CA PRO A 440 -12.07 -29.55 2.87
C PRO A 440 -12.55 -30.75 3.68
N ALA A 441 -13.27 -31.65 2.99
CA ALA A 441 -13.79 -32.89 3.57
C ALA A 441 -12.70 -33.70 4.33
N GLY A 442 -13.15 -34.41 5.37
CA GLY A 442 -12.30 -35.25 6.22
C GLY A 442 -11.58 -34.53 7.37
N ALA A 443 -11.73 -33.21 7.54
CA ALA A 443 -11.06 -32.47 8.62
C ALA A 443 -11.43 -32.92 10.05
N CYS A 444 -12.47 -33.74 10.22
CA CYS A 444 -12.93 -34.29 11.50
C CYS A 444 -12.82 -35.81 11.58
N TYR A 445 -11.95 -36.43 10.78
CA TYR A 445 -11.77 -37.89 10.73
C TYR A 445 -10.33 -38.26 10.36
N ASP A 446 -9.69 -39.07 11.19
CA ASP A 446 -8.29 -39.52 11.00
C ASP A 446 -8.16 -40.88 10.28
N GLY A 447 -9.28 -41.51 9.93
CA GLY A 447 -9.32 -42.86 9.35
C GLY A 447 -9.77 -43.95 10.32
N GLU A 448 -9.76 -43.68 11.62
CA GLU A 448 -10.20 -44.60 12.67
C GLU A 448 -11.24 -43.96 13.60
N MET A 449 -10.99 -42.71 13.99
CA MET A 449 -11.77 -41.93 14.94
C MET A 449 -12.36 -40.67 14.29
N GLY A 450 -13.54 -40.26 14.77
CA GLY A 450 -14.23 -39.06 14.35
C GLY A 450 -15.41 -39.31 13.41
N TRP A 451 -15.68 -38.36 12.51
CA TRP A 451 -16.89 -38.32 11.69
C TRP A 451 -16.53 -38.25 10.21
N PRO A 452 -16.56 -39.39 9.49
CA PRO A 452 -16.23 -39.44 8.07
C PRO A 452 -17.31 -38.71 7.26
N SER A 453 -17.00 -37.51 6.79
CA SER A 453 -17.82 -36.76 5.83
C SER A 453 -17.03 -36.55 4.54
N GLN A 454 -17.73 -36.66 3.40
CA GLN A 454 -17.20 -36.39 2.06
C GLN A 454 -17.51 -34.97 1.57
N LEU A 455 -18.11 -34.15 2.43
CA LEU A 455 -18.53 -32.81 2.10
C LEU A 455 -17.66 -31.79 2.83
N ASP A 456 -17.36 -30.72 2.12
CA ASP A 456 -16.65 -29.58 2.67
C ASP A 456 -17.53 -28.84 3.69
N VAL A 457 -16.89 -28.21 4.67
CA VAL A 457 -17.56 -27.42 5.70
C VAL A 457 -17.32 -25.94 5.45
N GLN A 458 -18.38 -25.20 5.12
CA GLN A 458 -18.29 -23.75 5.05
C GLN A 458 -18.31 -23.15 6.45
N LEU A 459 -17.20 -22.54 6.88
CA LEU A 459 -17.16 -21.81 8.14
C LEU A 459 -17.86 -20.45 8.00
N ARG A 460 -18.45 -20.04 9.12
CA ARG A 460 -18.98 -18.71 9.39
C ARG A 460 -18.53 -18.34 10.78
N ASN A 461 -17.58 -17.41 10.87
CA ASN A 461 -16.98 -16.98 12.13
C ASN A 461 -16.49 -18.15 13.01
N GLY A 462 -15.76 -19.10 12.41
CA GLY A 462 -15.13 -20.22 13.09
C GLY A 462 -16.02 -21.45 13.33
N THR A 463 -17.27 -21.45 12.85
CA THR A 463 -18.20 -22.57 13.01
C THR A 463 -18.87 -22.95 11.70
N GLY A 464 -19.21 -24.22 11.51
CA GLY A 464 -19.85 -24.70 10.28
C GLY A 464 -20.30 -26.13 10.37
N TRP A 465 -21.02 -26.61 9.36
CA TRP A 465 -21.41 -28.00 9.24
C TRP A 465 -21.46 -28.42 7.77
N SER A 466 -21.27 -29.71 7.49
CA SER A 466 -21.02 -30.21 6.14
C SER A 466 -22.24 -30.31 5.22
N GLY A 467 -23.47 -30.11 5.73
CA GLY A 467 -24.69 -30.17 4.91
C GLY A 467 -25.09 -31.57 4.45
N SER A 468 -25.89 -32.34 5.21
CA SER A 468 -26.50 -33.60 4.71
C SER A 468 -27.80 -33.97 5.46
N VAL A 469 -28.66 -34.74 4.78
CA VAL A 469 -29.97 -35.27 5.25
C VAL A 469 -29.88 -36.67 5.84
N ASP A 470 -28.73 -37.34 5.71
CA ASP A 470 -28.47 -38.64 6.35
C ASP A 470 -27.75 -38.38 7.69
N GLU A 471 -28.44 -38.58 8.81
CA GLU A 471 -27.97 -38.31 10.19
C GLU A 471 -26.60 -38.93 10.54
N TYR A 472 -26.10 -39.88 9.75
CA TYR A 472 -24.86 -40.62 10.02
C TYR A 472 -23.61 -40.09 9.31
N ASN A 473 -23.73 -39.13 8.39
CA ASN A 473 -22.61 -38.58 7.60
C ASN A 473 -22.46 -37.06 7.73
N VAL A 474 -22.97 -36.47 8.81
CA VAL A 474 -22.83 -35.04 9.11
C VAL A 474 -21.69 -34.85 10.10
N ASN A 475 -20.87 -33.82 9.88
CA ASN A 475 -20.00 -33.30 10.91
C ASN A 475 -20.22 -31.80 11.10
N TYR A 476 -19.97 -31.37 12.32
CA TYR A 476 -20.05 -29.99 12.79
C TYR A 476 -18.67 -29.58 13.27
N ILE A 477 -18.20 -28.43 12.82
CA ILE A 477 -17.09 -27.69 13.41
C ILE A 477 -17.72 -26.64 14.32
N ILE A 478 -17.62 -26.83 15.62
CA ILE A 478 -18.28 -25.97 16.61
C ILE A 478 -17.33 -24.94 17.25
N GLU A 479 -16.03 -25.15 17.08
CA GLU A 479 -14.98 -24.22 17.50
C GLU A 479 -13.78 -24.38 16.58
N THR A 480 -13.13 -23.26 16.26
CA THR A 480 -11.93 -23.20 15.43
C THR A 480 -10.87 -22.40 16.17
N GLN A 481 -9.68 -22.97 16.33
CA GLN A 481 -8.51 -22.33 16.89
C GLN A 481 -7.35 -22.42 15.90
N ILE A 482 -6.89 -21.28 15.40
CA ILE A 482 -5.69 -21.19 14.58
C ILE A 482 -4.49 -21.34 15.51
N LEU A 483 -3.72 -22.42 15.36
CA LEU A 483 -2.57 -22.70 16.24
C LEU A 483 -1.31 -21.95 15.79
N GLY A 484 -1.18 -21.70 14.49
CA GLY A 484 -0.07 -20.96 13.92
C GLY A 484 0.16 -21.29 12.45
N ARG A 485 1.23 -20.70 11.91
CA ARG A 485 1.74 -20.97 10.57
C ARG A 485 3.21 -21.39 10.69
N ALA A 486 3.58 -22.52 10.11
CA ALA A 486 4.94 -23.03 10.13
C ALA A 486 5.16 -24.03 8.98
N ASP A 487 6.39 -24.10 8.47
CA ASP A 487 6.86 -25.14 7.56
C ASP A 487 7.00 -26.47 8.32
N VAL A 488 5.87 -27.17 8.49
CA VAL A 488 5.81 -28.42 9.27
C VAL A 488 6.19 -29.63 8.43
N ASN A 489 6.13 -29.54 7.10
CA ASN A 489 6.52 -30.62 6.19
C ASN A 489 7.98 -30.50 5.68
N GLY A 490 8.65 -29.37 5.92
CA GLY A 490 10.04 -29.12 5.51
C GLY A 490 10.20 -28.77 4.03
N ASP A 491 9.15 -28.28 3.36
CA ASP A 491 9.18 -27.90 1.94
C ASP A 491 9.61 -26.44 1.70
N GLY A 492 9.81 -25.67 2.78
CA GLY A 492 10.21 -24.26 2.75
C GLY A 492 9.04 -23.28 2.71
N ARG A 493 7.78 -23.75 2.70
CA ARG A 493 6.58 -22.90 2.75
C ARG A 493 5.82 -23.13 4.04
N ASN A 494 5.16 -22.09 4.54
CA ASN A 494 4.40 -22.24 5.79
C ASN A 494 3.01 -22.84 5.54
N GLU A 495 2.73 -24.00 6.16
CA GLU A 495 1.36 -24.48 6.32
C GLU A 495 0.64 -23.77 7.47
N VAL A 496 -0.68 -23.72 7.39
CA VAL A 496 -1.51 -23.31 8.52
C VAL A 496 -1.96 -24.53 9.33
N VAL A 497 -1.73 -24.48 10.65
CA VAL A 497 -2.16 -25.53 11.57
C VAL A 497 -3.38 -25.03 12.35
N ILE A 498 -4.49 -25.77 12.23
CA ILE A 498 -5.78 -25.39 12.81
C ILE A 498 -6.31 -26.54 13.67
N SER A 499 -6.72 -26.23 14.89
CA SER A 499 -7.47 -27.14 15.76
C SER A 499 -8.96 -26.86 15.62
N PHE A 500 -9.73 -27.89 15.31
CA PHE A 500 -11.19 -27.83 15.33
C PHE A 500 -11.72 -28.63 16.49
N ILE A 501 -12.81 -28.17 17.12
CA ILE A 501 -13.67 -29.06 17.88
C ILE A 501 -14.76 -29.57 16.95
N CYS A 502 -14.72 -30.87 16.70
CA CYS A 502 -15.65 -31.58 15.82
C CYS A 502 -16.73 -32.31 16.61
N ALA A 503 -17.93 -32.42 16.03
CA ALA A 503 -19.05 -33.20 16.57
C ALA A 503 -19.88 -33.84 15.45
N GLY A 504 -20.54 -34.96 15.75
CA GLY A 504 -21.45 -35.66 14.80
C GLY A 504 -22.90 -35.17 14.82
N ALA A 505 -23.20 -34.20 15.68
CA ALA A 505 -24.54 -33.63 15.84
C ALA A 505 -24.44 -32.16 16.22
N GLU A 506 -25.55 -31.45 16.09
CA GLU A 506 -25.66 -30.04 16.42
C GLU A 506 -25.21 -29.78 17.88
N PRO A 507 -24.48 -28.68 18.16
CA PRO A 507 -23.89 -28.45 19.48
C PRO A 507 -24.84 -28.57 20.67
N ASP A 508 -26.11 -28.18 20.49
CA ASP A 508 -27.18 -28.23 21.50
C ASP A 508 -27.74 -29.65 21.74
N ALA A 509 -27.60 -30.55 20.76
CA ALA A 509 -28.01 -31.95 20.84
C ALA A 509 -26.88 -32.90 21.29
N CYS A 510 -25.67 -32.37 21.48
CA CYS A 510 -24.47 -33.17 21.67
C CYS A 510 -24.34 -33.66 23.13
N CYS A 511 -24.98 -34.81 23.42
CA CYS A 511 -24.96 -35.48 24.73
C CYS A 511 -24.30 -36.88 24.72
N ALA A 512 -23.49 -37.21 23.70
CA ALA A 512 -22.98 -38.58 23.48
C ALA A 512 -21.71 -38.96 24.28
N GLY A 513 -21.46 -38.35 25.45
CA GLY A 513 -20.29 -38.67 26.28
C GLY A 513 -18.97 -38.07 25.75
N GLN A 514 -17.83 -38.55 26.27
CA GLN A 514 -16.50 -37.96 26.00
C GLN A 514 -16.06 -38.03 24.52
N SER A 515 -16.61 -38.95 23.72
CA SER A 515 -16.38 -39.01 22.27
C SER A 515 -17.39 -38.23 21.44
N GLY A 516 -18.35 -37.53 22.07
CA GLY A 516 -19.35 -36.74 21.36
C GLY A 516 -18.81 -35.44 20.76
N LYS A 517 -17.71 -34.92 21.32
CA LYS A 517 -16.97 -33.76 20.84
C LYS A 517 -15.49 -34.06 20.97
N MET A 518 -14.74 -33.90 19.89
CA MET A 518 -13.31 -34.22 19.87
C MET A 518 -12.53 -33.16 19.13
N ALA A 519 -11.34 -32.84 19.65
CA ALA A 519 -10.45 -31.95 18.92
C ALA A 519 -9.81 -32.70 17.75
N SER A 520 -9.60 -31.99 16.65
CA SER A 520 -8.92 -32.49 15.46
C SER A 520 -7.96 -31.44 14.95
N ILE A 521 -6.68 -31.79 14.89
CA ILE A 521 -5.61 -30.86 14.50
C ILE A 521 -5.23 -31.14 13.07
N ASN A 522 -5.45 -30.14 12.22
CA ASN A 522 -5.31 -30.22 10.77
C ASN A 522 -4.13 -29.38 10.29
N VAL A 523 -3.51 -29.81 9.21
CA VAL A 523 -2.47 -29.07 8.48
C VAL A 523 -3.01 -28.77 7.09
N PHE A 524 -3.09 -27.49 6.73
CA PHE A 524 -3.53 -27.06 5.41
C PHE A 524 -2.42 -26.31 4.67
N GLN A 525 -2.26 -26.67 3.40
CA GLN A 525 -1.57 -25.85 2.42
C GLN A 525 -2.54 -24.83 1.84
N GLN A 526 -2.06 -23.61 1.63
CA GLN A 526 -2.83 -22.50 1.08
C GLN A 526 -2.47 -22.32 -0.39
N GLU A 527 -3.44 -22.49 -1.28
CA GLU A 527 -3.24 -22.28 -2.72
C GLU A 527 -4.41 -21.50 -3.31
N GLY A 528 -4.14 -20.30 -3.86
CA GLY A 528 -5.16 -19.48 -4.53
C GLY A 528 -6.35 -19.13 -3.63
N GLY A 529 -6.10 -18.88 -2.33
CA GLY A 529 -7.15 -18.58 -1.35
C GLY A 529 -8.02 -19.78 -0.95
N LYS A 530 -7.55 -21.00 -1.20
CA LYS A 530 -8.19 -22.25 -0.76
C LYS A 530 -7.30 -23.03 0.19
N LEU A 531 -7.94 -23.80 1.07
CA LEU A 531 -7.28 -24.72 1.98
C LEU A 531 -7.29 -26.13 1.40
N ASN A 532 -6.11 -26.68 1.16
CA ASN A 532 -5.91 -28.06 0.78
C ASN A 532 -5.35 -28.82 1.99
N ARG A 533 -6.02 -29.89 2.41
CA ARG A 533 -5.54 -30.70 3.54
C ARG A 533 -4.29 -31.47 3.12
N PHE A 534 -3.21 -31.26 3.85
CA PHE A 534 -1.92 -31.90 3.58
C PHE A 534 -1.74 -33.22 4.35
N ALA A 535 -2.15 -33.23 5.62
CA ALA A 535 -1.96 -34.36 6.53
C ALA A 535 -3.28 -34.95 7.01
N VAL A 536 -3.21 -36.22 7.44
CA VAL A 536 -4.27 -36.84 8.24
C VAL A 536 -4.42 -36.05 9.54
N PRO A 537 -5.65 -35.67 9.95
CA PRO A 537 -5.84 -34.91 11.18
C PRO A 537 -5.39 -35.70 12.40
N TYR A 538 -4.76 -35.04 13.37
CA TYR A 538 -4.40 -35.67 14.65
C TYR A 538 -5.54 -35.51 15.66
N MET A 539 -6.07 -36.62 16.16
CA MET A 539 -7.20 -36.65 17.10
C MET A 539 -6.83 -37.12 18.52
N GLY A 540 -5.54 -37.36 18.77
CA GLY A 540 -4.99 -37.85 20.04
C GLY A 540 -4.21 -39.16 19.86
N GLY A 541 -3.27 -39.43 20.75
CA GLY A 541 -2.46 -40.65 20.70
C GLY A 541 -3.13 -41.83 21.37
N ASP A 542 -2.38 -42.92 21.52
CA ASP A 542 -2.84 -44.14 22.19
C ASP A 542 -2.01 -44.47 23.44
N THR A 543 -2.66 -44.84 24.54
CA THR A 543 -2.00 -45.37 25.73
C THR A 543 -1.98 -46.90 25.70
N LEU A 544 -0.78 -47.48 25.69
CA LEU A 544 -0.54 -48.92 25.79
C LEU A 544 -0.38 -49.37 27.26
N PRO A 545 -0.69 -50.63 27.61
CA PRO A 545 -1.13 -51.71 26.72
C PRO A 545 -2.63 -51.70 26.37
N GLY A 546 -3.46 -51.00 27.13
CA GLY A 546 -4.92 -51.00 26.92
C GLY A 546 -5.63 -52.25 27.46
N ASN A 547 -6.74 -52.64 26.82
CA ASN A 547 -7.59 -53.78 27.21
C ASN A 547 -7.74 -54.81 26.07
N GLU A 548 -8.70 -55.73 26.19
CA GLU A 548 -8.95 -56.77 25.17
C GLU A 548 -9.40 -56.23 23.80
N TYR A 549 -9.86 -54.97 23.74
CA TYR A 549 -10.28 -54.27 22.53
C TYR A 549 -9.16 -53.44 21.88
N GLY A 550 -7.99 -53.34 22.52
CA GLY A 550 -6.84 -52.60 22.02
C GLY A 550 -6.33 -51.51 22.96
N PRO A 551 -5.49 -50.59 22.43
CA PRO A 551 -4.95 -49.44 23.17
C PRO A 551 -6.06 -48.50 23.67
N ILE A 552 -5.74 -47.68 24.67
CA ILE A 552 -6.67 -46.64 25.15
C ILE A 552 -6.46 -45.38 24.32
N SER A 553 -7.41 -45.04 23.47
CA SER A 553 -7.35 -43.78 22.74
C SER A 553 -7.40 -42.58 23.68
N ARG A 554 -6.68 -41.53 23.32
CA ARG A 554 -6.61 -40.29 24.09
C ARG A 554 -7.44 -39.20 23.38
N THR A 555 -7.93 -38.23 24.14
CA THR A 555 -8.58 -37.02 23.62
C THR A 555 -7.74 -35.79 23.96
N ILE A 556 -7.68 -34.84 23.04
CA ILE A 556 -6.91 -33.60 23.18
C ILE A 556 -7.73 -32.58 23.96
N LEU A 557 -7.13 -32.00 25.00
CA LEU A 557 -7.69 -30.91 25.80
C LEU A 557 -7.22 -29.54 25.33
N GLN A 558 -5.93 -29.46 25.00
CA GLN A 558 -5.26 -28.23 24.60
C GLN A 558 -4.18 -28.57 23.58
N SER A 559 -3.95 -27.64 22.66
CA SER A 559 -2.95 -27.76 21.61
C SER A 559 -2.27 -26.41 21.37
N THR A 560 -0.97 -26.46 21.15
CA THR A 560 -0.15 -25.31 20.77
C THR A 560 0.88 -25.73 19.74
N LEU A 561 1.24 -24.82 18.83
CA LEU A 561 2.33 -25.02 17.89
C LEU A 561 3.58 -24.30 18.39
N GLU A 562 4.65 -25.05 18.67
CA GLU A 562 5.95 -24.52 19.12
C GLU A 562 6.97 -24.68 17.98
N GLY A 563 7.18 -23.62 17.19
CA GLY A 563 7.94 -23.71 15.94
C GLY A 563 7.23 -24.65 14.97
N THR A 564 7.86 -25.77 14.62
CA THR A 564 7.27 -26.83 13.78
C THR A 564 6.74 -28.03 14.59
N THR A 565 6.89 -27.98 15.92
CA THR A 565 6.46 -29.07 16.82
C THR A 565 5.07 -28.81 17.35
N LEU A 566 4.16 -29.76 17.13
CA LEU A 566 2.83 -29.73 17.75
C LEU A 566 2.93 -30.27 19.18
N VAL A 567 2.47 -29.49 20.15
CA VAL A 567 2.41 -29.89 21.55
C VAL A 567 0.94 -29.99 21.98
N THR A 568 0.55 -31.17 22.45
CA THR A 568 -0.82 -31.45 22.92
C THR A 568 -0.83 -31.86 24.38
N GLN A 569 -1.87 -31.44 25.10
CA GLN A 569 -2.23 -32.01 26.41
C GLN A 569 -3.44 -32.91 26.23
N GLU A 570 -3.32 -34.16 26.63
CA GLU A 570 -4.26 -35.24 26.34
C GLU A 570 -4.72 -35.97 27.61
N LEU A 571 -5.87 -36.64 27.52
CA LEU A 571 -6.40 -37.55 28.54
C LEU A 571 -6.83 -38.87 27.91
N ASN A 572 -6.74 -39.96 28.67
CA ASN A 572 -7.34 -41.23 28.26
C ASN A 572 -8.86 -41.08 28.13
N LEU A 573 -9.39 -41.40 26.96
CA LEU A 573 -10.82 -41.41 26.69
C LEU A 573 -11.49 -42.50 27.56
N TYR A 574 -12.58 -42.15 28.24
CA TYR A 574 -13.28 -43.04 29.17
C TYR A 574 -12.37 -43.66 30.25
N ALA A 575 -11.42 -42.88 30.79
CA ALA A 575 -10.44 -43.31 31.80
C ALA A 575 -11.01 -44.17 32.94
N PHE A 576 -12.27 -43.95 33.36
CA PHE A 576 -12.96 -44.72 34.41
C PHE A 576 -13.17 -46.21 34.09
N GLN A 577 -13.04 -46.61 32.82
CA GLN A 577 -13.15 -48.01 32.37
C GLN A 577 -11.86 -48.80 32.53
N TYR A 578 -10.75 -48.13 32.83
CA TYR A 578 -9.41 -48.72 32.84
C TYR A 578 -8.81 -48.74 34.24
N ASN A 579 -8.07 -49.80 34.55
CA ASN A 579 -7.27 -49.88 35.76
C ASN A 579 -5.82 -49.43 35.52
N TYR A 580 -5.06 -49.31 36.61
CA TYR A 580 -3.67 -48.82 36.58
C TYR A 580 -2.75 -49.60 35.64
N LYS A 581 -2.95 -50.92 35.52
CA LYS A 581 -2.12 -51.78 34.66
C LYS A 581 -2.44 -51.56 33.18
N GLN A 582 -3.72 -51.36 32.84
CA GLN A 582 -4.17 -51.12 31.48
C GLN A 582 -3.75 -49.74 30.96
N ALA A 583 -3.75 -48.72 31.82
CA ALA A 583 -3.36 -47.36 31.50
C ALA A 583 -1.85 -47.07 31.69
N SER A 584 -1.05 -48.09 32.06
CA SER A 584 0.36 -47.94 32.40
C SER A 584 0.64 -46.82 33.41
N GLY A 585 -0.22 -46.69 34.43
CA GLY A 585 -0.21 -45.56 35.36
C GLY A 585 -1.61 -45.17 35.83
N ASP A 586 -1.73 -43.99 36.42
CA ASP A 586 -3.05 -43.41 36.73
C ASP A 586 -3.85 -43.19 35.43
N PRO A 587 -5.03 -43.82 35.25
CA PRO A 587 -5.86 -43.63 34.08
C PRO A 587 -6.28 -42.18 33.82
N TYR A 588 -6.34 -41.34 34.84
CA TYR A 588 -6.76 -39.93 34.74
C TYR A 588 -5.58 -38.96 34.55
N ARG A 589 -4.35 -39.48 34.40
CA ARG A 589 -3.18 -38.62 34.21
C ARG A 589 -3.32 -37.82 32.91
N LYS A 590 -2.86 -36.57 32.97
CA LYS A 590 -2.62 -35.76 31.77
C LYS A 590 -1.36 -36.24 31.08
N ILE A 591 -1.42 -36.40 29.77
CA ILE A 591 -0.31 -36.84 28.94
C ILE A 591 0.07 -35.66 28.04
N THR A 592 1.35 -35.32 27.97
CA THR A 592 1.84 -34.30 27.04
C THR A 592 2.54 -35.01 25.88
N SER A 593 2.03 -34.81 24.66
CA SER A 593 2.64 -35.35 23.45
C SER A 593 3.36 -34.23 22.71
N ARG A 594 4.58 -34.49 22.23
CA ARG A 594 5.32 -33.60 21.32
C ARG A 594 5.42 -34.32 19.99
N LEU A 595 4.85 -33.72 18.95
CA LEU A 595 4.61 -34.38 17.68
C LEU A 595 5.32 -33.61 16.56
N GLY A 596 5.98 -34.36 15.68
CA GLY A 596 6.53 -33.84 14.43
C GLY A 596 5.77 -34.45 13.26
N LEU A 597 5.59 -33.68 12.19
CA LEU A 597 4.95 -34.19 10.99
C LEU A 597 5.96 -35.03 10.20
N ARG A 598 5.60 -36.29 9.88
CA ARG A 598 6.39 -37.19 9.04
C ARG A 598 5.52 -37.76 7.93
N GLY A 599 5.85 -37.42 6.68
CA GLY A 599 4.97 -37.68 5.56
C GLY A 599 3.65 -36.91 5.75
N ASP A 600 2.54 -37.63 5.82
CA ASP A 600 1.19 -37.09 6.00
C ASP A 600 0.61 -37.32 7.41
N LYS A 601 1.45 -37.67 8.40
CA LYS A 601 1.00 -37.99 9.77
C LYS A 601 1.82 -37.32 10.86
N TRP A 602 1.14 -36.98 11.95
CA TRP A 602 1.78 -36.55 13.19
C TRP A 602 2.31 -37.77 13.96
N GLU A 603 3.59 -37.76 14.29
CA GLU A 603 4.25 -38.83 15.05
C GLU A 603 4.90 -38.27 16.33
N GLU A 604 4.83 -39.02 17.44
CA GLU A 604 5.52 -38.65 18.68
C GLU A 604 7.04 -38.58 18.43
N ILE A 605 7.63 -37.45 18.79
CA ILE A 605 9.08 -37.26 18.75
C ILE A 605 9.66 -37.96 19.97
N THR A 606 10.26 -39.12 19.78
CA THR A 606 11.10 -39.76 20.82
C THR A 606 12.37 -38.94 21.01
N GLU A 607 12.59 -38.43 22.23
CA GLU A 607 13.87 -37.84 22.65
C GLU A 607 15.04 -38.83 22.57
#